data_AF-A0A6P8HMX7-F1
#
_entry.id   AF-A0A6P8HMX7-F1
#
_cell.length_a   1.000
_cell.length_b   1.000
_cell.length_c   1.000
_cell.angle_alpha   90.00
_cell.angle_beta   90.00
_cell.angle_gamma   90.00
#
_symmetry.space_group_name_H-M   'P 1'
#
loop_
_entity.id
_entity.type
_entity.pdbx_description
1 polymer ?
#
loop_
_entity_poly.entity_id
_entity_poly.type
_entity_poly.pdbx_seq_one_letter_code
_entity_poly.pdbx_strand_id
1 'polypeptide(L)'
;MYEALQKHCDKKHCGLINDTLVPWLKTLGYPVVTVSKSDSKANTYVVKQERFVYDKSANVETKGWSIYFRYKTGLKGDKVVFEANKWVTGDQGEITWDGVGWIKGNVDQTGFYRVNYDAKTWKGLTEQLEHIHTGAFTEADRYGLIDDAFNLARGGRLNITTALNLIGYLRNETSYLPWLAVHKNLEYILGILPVDSNVYRQLKRFLAYQSKPLYDKLGTDDTGSHLDKCVFL
;
A
#
# COMPACT_ATOMS: atom_id res chain seq x y z
N MET A 1 -29.72 1.09 -2.15
CA MET A 1 -28.61 1.95 -1.67
C MET A 1 -28.27 3.05 -2.67
N TYR A 2 -27.92 2.72 -3.92
CA TYR A 2 -27.65 3.71 -4.98
C TYR A 2 -28.82 4.69 -5.23
N GLU A 3 -30.04 4.17 -5.37
CA GLU A 3 -31.25 5.01 -5.54
C GLU A 3 -31.49 5.95 -4.36
N ALA A 4 -31.13 5.52 -3.14
CA ALA A 4 -31.26 6.35 -1.95
C ALA A 4 -30.23 7.49 -1.92
N LEU A 5 -28.98 7.22 -2.36
CA LEU A 5 -27.94 8.23 -2.50
C LEU A 5 -28.29 9.26 -3.59
N GLN A 6 -28.82 8.79 -4.73
CA GLN A 6 -29.22 9.69 -5.82
C GLN A 6 -30.42 10.56 -5.43
N LYS A 7 -31.34 10.05 -4.61
CA LYS A 7 -32.51 10.77 -4.11
C LYS A 7 -32.18 11.88 -3.09
N HIS A 8 -31.09 11.75 -2.34
CA HIS A 8 -30.67 12.70 -1.29
C HIS A 8 -29.49 13.58 -1.72
N CYS A 9 -29.10 13.52 -2.99
CA CYS A 9 -27.96 14.26 -3.48
C CYS A 9 -28.43 15.58 -4.12
N ASP A 10 -27.83 16.69 -3.70
CA ASP A 10 -28.05 17.98 -4.34
C ASP A 10 -27.58 17.94 -5.80
N LYS A 11 -28.26 18.67 -6.70
CA LYS A 11 -27.97 18.69 -8.15
C LYS A 11 -26.48 18.90 -8.49
N LYS A 12 -25.74 19.60 -7.62
CA LYS A 12 -24.29 19.88 -7.77
C LYS A 12 -23.40 18.66 -7.47
N HIS A 13 -23.86 17.72 -6.65
CA HIS A 13 -23.11 16.54 -6.22
C HIS A 13 -23.54 15.26 -6.96
N CYS A 14 -24.70 15.25 -7.65
CA CYS A 14 -25.20 14.06 -8.36
C CYS A 14 -24.28 13.63 -9.51
N GLY A 15 -23.67 14.60 -10.22
CA GLY A 15 -22.69 14.31 -11.27
C GLY A 15 -21.47 13.58 -10.71
N LEU A 16 -20.94 14.07 -9.58
CA LEU A 16 -19.82 13.42 -8.90
C LEU A 16 -20.18 11.99 -8.46
N ILE A 17 -21.38 11.74 -7.93
CA ILE A 17 -21.79 10.37 -7.56
C ILE A 17 -21.85 9.45 -8.79
N ASN A 18 -22.44 9.92 -9.89
CA ASN A 18 -22.51 9.11 -11.11
C ASN A 18 -21.13 8.83 -11.69
N ASP A 19 -20.28 9.85 -11.79
CA ASP A 19 -18.97 9.73 -12.41
C ASP A 19 -17.97 9.01 -11.50
N THR A 20 -18.22 8.96 -10.18
CA THR A 20 -17.34 8.27 -9.22
C THR A 20 -17.82 6.90 -8.79
N LEU A 21 -19.01 6.80 -8.18
CA LEU A 21 -19.50 5.58 -7.53
C LEU A 21 -19.97 4.52 -8.53
N VAL A 22 -20.56 4.91 -9.66
CA VAL A 22 -21.10 3.95 -10.65
C VAL A 22 -20.00 3.07 -11.25
N PRO A 23 -18.83 3.60 -11.66
CA PRO A 23 -17.69 2.77 -12.08
C PRO A 23 -17.31 1.71 -11.04
N TRP A 24 -17.30 2.05 -9.75
CA TRP A 24 -16.98 1.11 -8.66
C TRP A 24 -18.05 0.04 -8.45
N LEU A 25 -19.33 0.38 -8.61
CA LEU A 25 -20.43 -0.58 -8.42
C LEU A 25 -20.62 -1.53 -9.60
N LYS A 26 -20.27 -1.10 -10.82
CA LYS A 26 -20.49 -1.88 -12.05
C LYS A 26 -19.27 -2.66 -12.52
N THR A 27 -18.09 -2.35 -12.00
CA THR A 27 -16.83 -3.00 -12.42
C THR A 27 -16.38 -3.94 -11.33
N LEU A 28 -16.21 -5.22 -11.68
CA LEU A 28 -15.70 -6.22 -10.74
C LEU A 28 -14.23 -5.95 -10.41
N GLY A 29 -13.86 -6.15 -9.14
CA GLY A 29 -12.49 -5.98 -8.65
C GLY A 29 -12.15 -4.53 -8.32
N TYR A 30 -10.86 -4.22 -8.32
CA TYR A 30 -10.31 -2.91 -7.98
C TYR A 30 -9.02 -2.63 -8.77
N PRO A 31 -8.58 -1.37 -8.91
CA PRO A 31 -7.37 -1.04 -9.64
C PRO A 31 -6.10 -1.23 -8.81
N VAL A 32 -5.01 -1.52 -9.50
CA VAL A 32 -3.67 -1.12 -9.10
C VAL A 32 -3.29 0.14 -9.85
N VAL A 33 -2.71 1.09 -9.12
CA VAL A 33 -2.30 2.39 -9.62
C VAL A 33 -0.77 2.44 -9.66
N THR A 34 -0.19 2.50 -10.85
CA THR A 34 1.25 2.61 -11.03
C THR A 34 1.65 4.09 -11.18
N VAL A 35 2.53 4.55 -10.31
CA VAL A 35 3.13 5.89 -10.36
C VAL A 35 4.48 5.80 -11.06
N SER A 36 4.65 6.53 -12.16
CA SER A 36 5.86 6.50 -13.00
C SER A 36 6.20 7.88 -13.52
N LYS A 37 7.47 8.15 -13.81
CA LYS A 37 7.89 9.44 -14.35
C LYS A 37 7.29 9.66 -15.75
N SER A 38 6.85 10.88 -16.05
CA SER A 38 6.44 11.26 -17.40
C SER A 38 7.66 11.39 -18.31
N ASP A 39 7.59 10.79 -19.49
CA ASP A 39 8.63 10.92 -20.52
C ASP A 39 8.58 12.28 -21.24
N SER A 40 7.45 12.98 -21.19
CA SER A 40 7.19 14.19 -21.99
C SER A 40 7.26 15.50 -21.20
N LYS A 41 7.16 15.45 -19.87
CA LYS A 41 7.09 16.64 -19.02
C LYS A 41 8.05 16.53 -17.83
N ALA A 42 8.89 17.54 -17.67
CA ALA A 42 9.74 17.66 -16.47
C ALA A 42 8.86 17.76 -15.21
N ASN A 43 9.35 17.19 -14.10
CA ASN A 43 8.71 17.21 -12.78
C ASN A 43 7.24 16.73 -12.77
N THR A 44 6.90 15.85 -13.71
CA THR A 44 5.55 15.30 -13.85
C THR A 44 5.62 13.79 -13.78
N TYR A 45 4.70 13.19 -13.03
CA TYR A 45 4.53 11.75 -12.91
C TYR A 45 3.15 11.36 -13.42
N VAL A 46 3.07 10.22 -14.09
CA VAL A 46 1.83 9.61 -14.56
C VAL A 46 1.37 8.60 -13.51
N VAL A 47 0.09 8.74 -13.14
CA VAL A 47 -0.67 7.84 -12.30
C VAL A 47 -1.56 7.02 -13.22
N LYS A 48 -1.12 5.82 -13.58
CA LYS A 48 -1.81 4.93 -14.51
C LYS A 48 -2.52 3.82 -13.75
N GLN A 49 -3.78 3.56 -14.08
CA GLN A 49 -4.54 2.48 -13.46
C GLN A 49 -4.79 1.31 -14.40
N GLU A 50 -4.81 0.13 -13.81
CA GLU A 50 -5.17 -1.12 -14.46
C GLU A 50 -5.87 -2.03 -13.44
N ARG A 51 -6.71 -2.96 -13.90
CA ARG A 51 -7.37 -3.89 -12.99
C ARG A 51 -6.33 -4.78 -12.28
N PHE A 52 -6.39 -4.83 -10.95
CA PHE A 52 -5.54 -5.73 -10.20
C PHE A 52 -6.05 -7.17 -10.30
N VAL A 53 -5.18 -8.05 -10.76
CA VAL A 53 -5.34 -9.51 -10.80
C VAL A 53 -4.00 -10.13 -10.44
N TYR A 54 -4.02 -11.27 -9.74
CA TYR A 54 -2.81 -12.02 -9.42
C TYR A 54 -2.21 -12.71 -10.65
N ASP A 55 -3.07 -13.19 -11.56
CA ASP A 55 -2.62 -13.72 -12.83
C ASP A 55 -2.47 -12.56 -13.85
N LYS A 56 -1.23 -12.12 -14.06
CA LYS A 56 -0.91 -11.07 -15.03
C LYS A 56 -1.18 -11.48 -16.48
N SER A 57 -1.28 -12.79 -16.77
CA SER A 57 -1.62 -13.30 -18.11
C SER A 57 -3.11 -13.23 -18.42
N ALA A 58 -3.95 -13.01 -17.41
CA ALA A 58 -5.37 -12.84 -17.61
C ALA A 58 -5.65 -11.58 -18.45
N ASN A 59 -6.23 -11.77 -19.63
CA ASN A 59 -6.69 -10.67 -20.47
C ASN A 59 -7.98 -10.09 -19.86
N VAL A 60 -7.83 -9.08 -19.00
CA VAL A 60 -8.97 -8.46 -18.33
C VAL A 60 -9.10 -7.02 -18.79
N GLU A 61 -10.26 -6.70 -19.36
CA GLU A 61 -10.61 -5.33 -19.73
C GLU A 61 -10.50 -4.42 -18.50
N THR A 62 -9.68 -3.38 -18.62
CA THR A 62 -9.61 -2.31 -17.62
C THR A 62 -10.62 -1.26 -18.03
N LYS A 63 -11.59 -0.99 -17.16
CA LYS A 63 -12.37 0.25 -17.22
C LYS A 63 -11.85 1.17 -16.14
N GLY A 64 -11.48 2.38 -16.52
CA GLY A 64 -10.96 3.34 -15.57
C GLY A 64 -11.97 3.63 -14.45
N TRP A 65 -11.58 3.34 -13.21
CA TRP A 65 -12.29 3.82 -12.03
C TRP A 65 -12.01 5.31 -11.83
N SER A 66 -12.96 6.03 -11.26
CA SER A 66 -12.70 7.38 -10.78
C SER A 66 -12.13 7.28 -9.37
N ILE A 67 -10.85 7.59 -9.22
CA ILE A 67 -10.13 7.49 -7.96
C ILE A 67 -9.77 8.86 -7.42
N TYR A 68 -9.89 9.03 -6.11
CA TYR A 68 -9.33 10.18 -5.40
C TYR A 68 -7.91 9.83 -4.98
N PHE A 69 -6.93 10.22 -5.80
CA PHE A 69 -5.53 9.91 -5.60
C PHE A 69 -4.90 10.91 -4.63
N ARG A 70 -4.90 10.56 -3.34
CA ARG A 70 -4.15 11.28 -2.30
C ARG A 70 -2.70 10.80 -2.32
N TYR A 71 -1.74 11.71 -2.28
CA TYR A 71 -0.33 11.35 -2.20
C TYR A 71 0.44 12.31 -1.33
N LYS A 72 1.56 11.83 -0.79
CA LYS A 72 2.50 12.63 -0.03
C LYS A 72 3.93 12.34 -0.45
N THR A 73 4.79 13.34 -0.31
CA THR A 73 6.20 13.28 -0.69
C THR A 73 7.06 13.73 0.47
N GLY A 74 8.31 13.26 0.48
CA GLY A 74 9.29 13.68 1.46
C GLY A 74 10.70 13.33 1.03
N LEU A 75 11.66 13.94 1.72
CA LEU A 75 13.08 13.64 1.56
C LEU A 75 13.49 12.54 2.53
N LYS A 76 14.58 11.85 2.19
CA LYS A 76 15.14 10.81 3.06
C LYS A 76 15.54 11.44 4.40
N GLY A 77 15.03 10.87 5.49
CA GLY A 77 15.41 11.30 6.85
C GLY A 77 14.69 12.57 7.33
N ASP A 78 13.79 13.13 6.52
CA ASP A 78 12.89 14.20 6.93
C ASP A 78 11.47 13.68 7.16
N LYS A 79 10.63 14.53 7.77
CA LYS A 79 9.17 14.31 7.84
C LYS A 79 8.52 14.53 6.48
N VAL A 80 7.19 14.38 6.42
CA VAL A 80 6.40 14.72 5.24
C VAL A 80 6.66 16.17 4.84
N VAL A 81 7.00 16.37 3.57
CA VAL A 81 7.30 17.69 2.99
C VAL A 81 6.05 18.28 2.34
N PHE A 82 5.23 17.43 1.71
CA PHE A 82 4.07 17.89 0.96
C PHE A 82 3.01 16.79 0.87
N GLU A 83 1.74 17.15 1.07
CA GLU A 83 0.58 16.30 0.79
C GLU A 83 -0.35 16.98 -0.21
N ALA A 84 -0.86 16.21 -1.18
CA ALA A 84 -1.80 16.68 -2.17
C ALA A 84 -2.77 15.58 -2.58
N ASN A 85 -3.75 15.97 -3.38
CA ASN A 85 -4.77 15.06 -3.90
C ASN A 85 -5.13 15.44 -5.33
N LYS A 86 -5.58 14.45 -6.09
CA LYS A 86 -6.08 14.65 -7.44
C LYS A 86 -7.16 13.62 -7.77
N TRP A 87 -8.24 14.07 -8.38
CA TRP A 87 -9.17 13.15 -9.05
C TRP A 87 -8.54 12.63 -10.33
N VAL A 88 -8.46 11.31 -10.46
CA VAL A 88 -8.04 10.62 -11.67
C VAL A 88 -9.25 9.87 -12.21
N THR A 89 -9.73 10.29 -13.37
CA THR A 89 -10.85 9.68 -14.10
C THR A 89 -10.32 9.05 -15.38
N GLY A 90 -10.83 7.87 -15.74
CA GLY A 90 -10.28 7.11 -16.87
C GLY A 90 -8.87 6.57 -16.59
N ASP A 91 -8.18 6.01 -17.58
CA ASP A 91 -7.06 5.08 -17.34
C ASP A 91 -5.78 5.71 -16.78
N GLN A 92 -5.63 7.03 -16.83
CA GLN A 92 -4.45 7.71 -16.31
C GLN A 92 -4.70 9.18 -15.91
N GLY A 93 -3.87 9.69 -15.02
CA GLY A 93 -3.78 11.10 -14.68
C GLY A 93 -2.33 11.54 -14.47
N GLU A 94 -2.10 12.85 -14.40
CA GLU A 94 -0.77 13.42 -14.16
C GLU A 94 -0.70 14.07 -12.77
N ILE A 95 0.40 13.92 -12.06
CA ILE A 95 0.71 14.62 -10.81
C ILE A 95 2.05 15.34 -10.93
N THR A 96 2.26 16.38 -10.12
CA THR A 96 3.51 17.14 -10.11
C THR A 96 4.39 16.64 -8.97
N TRP A 97 5.59 16.17 -9.33
CA TRP A 97 6.63 15.80 -8.38
C TRP A 97 7.99 15.86 -9.09
N ASP A 98 8.99 16.47 -8.46
CA ASP A 98 10.35 16.64 -9.00
C ASP A 98 11.17 15.34 -9.01
N GLY A 99 10.65 14.26 -8.43
CA GLY A 99 11.31 12.95 -8.37
C GLY A 99 12.43 12.88 -7.32
N VAL A 100 12.50 13.85 -6.41
CA VAL A 100 13.44 13.88 -5.30
C VAL A 100 12.80 13.24 -4.07
N GLY A 101 13.55 12.33 -3.42
CA GLY A 101 13.11 11.61 -2.23
C GLY A 101 12.15 10.46 -2.56
N TRP A 102 11.02 10.42 -1.86
CA TRP A 102 10.00 9.39 -1.99
C TRP A 102 8.61 9.99 -2.21
N ILE A 103 7.73 9.20 -2.84
CA ILE A 103 6.30 9.49 -2.98
C ILE A 103 5.50 8.29 -2.48
N LYS A 104 4.45 8.54 -1.69
CA LYS A 104 3.48 7.55 -1.22
C LYS A 104 2.08 7.98 -1.69
N GLY A 105 1.49 7.22 -2.60
CA GLY A 105 0.08 7.34 -2.99
C GLY A 105 -0.86 6.60 -2.03
N ASN A 106 -2.16 6.89 -2.10
CA ASN A 106 -3.20 6.40 -1.19
C ASN A 106 -2.89 6.70 0.29
N VAL A 107 -2.73 7.99 0.63
CA VAL A 107 -2.46 8.43 2.01
C VAL A 107 -3.52 7.88 2.97
N ASP A 108 -3.06 7.29 4.07
CA ASP A 108 -3.87 6.61 5.09
C ASP A 108 -4.70 5.41 4.58
N GLN A 109 -4.41 4.92 3.38
CA GLN A 109 -5.14 3.79 2.76
C GLN A 109 -6.66 4.02 2.67
N THR A 110 -7.08 5.26 2.45
CA THR A 110 -8.50 5.62 2.36
C THR A 110 -9.16 5.22 1.03
N GLY A 111 -8.36 4.97 -0.01
CA GLY A 111 -8.82 4.56 -1.33
C GLY A 111 -8.86 3.04 -1.47
N PHE A 112 -9.88 2.52 -2.16
CA PHE A 112 -10.01 1.09 -2.44
C PHE A 112 -9.19 0.67 -3.67
N TYR A 113 -7.88 0.90 -3.64
CA TYR A 113 -6.95 0.58 -4.72
C TYR A 113 -5.54 0.35 -4.17
N ARG A 114 -4.74 -0.43 -4.90
CA ARG A 114 -3.32 -0.67 -4.59
C ARG A 114 -2.44 0.35 -5.30
N VAL A 115 -1.25 0.61 -4.76
CA VAL A 115 -0.28 1.50 -5.41
C VAL A 115 1.03 0.77 -5.69
N ASN A 116 1.52 0.90 -6.92
CA ASN A 116 2.82 0.40 -7.34
C ASN A 116 3.71 1.56 -7.80
N TYR A 117 5.02 1.36 -7.67
CA TYR A 117 6.03 2.35 -8.03
C TYR A 117 7.18 1.68 -8.78
N ASP A 118 8.04 2.49 -9.38
CA ASP A 118 9.32 2.01 -9.90
C ASP A 118 10.26 1.56 -8.78
N ALA A 119 11.32 0.82 -9.14
CA ALA A 119 12.27 0.26 -8.18
C ALA A 119 12.99 1.35 -7.35
N LYS A 120 13.23 2.53 -7.94
CA LYS A 120 13.88 3.65 -7.26
C LYS A 120 12.98 4.20 -6.14
N THR A 121 11.70 4.36 -6.42
CA THR A 121 10.70 4.88 -5.49
C THR A 121 10.43 3.89 -4.37
N TRP A 122 10.29 2.59 -4.69
CA TRP A 122 10.21 1.55 -3.67
C TRP A 122 11.42 1.57 -2.74
N LYS A 123 12.63 1.68 -3.28
CA LYS A 123 13.86 1.81 -2.48
C LYS A 123 13.82 3.05 -1.57
N GLY A 124 13.39 4.21 -2.08
CA GLY A 124 13.25 5.42 -1.27
C GLY A 124 12.24 5.26 -0.11
N LEU A 125 11.12 4.58 -0.36
CA LEU A 125 10.13 4.25 0.69
C LEU A 125 10.70 3.29 1.74
N THR A 126 11.43 2.25 1.32
CA THR A 126 12.13 1.32 2.24
C THR A 126 13.12 2.06 3.12
N GLU A 127 13.99 2.89 2.54
CA GLU A 127 14.96 3.67 3.30
C GLU A 127 14.27 4.63 4.29
N GLN A 128 13.16 5.25 3.90
CA GLN A 128 12.40 6.11 4.81
C GLN A 128 11.81 5.34 6.00
N LEU A 129 11.28 4.12 5.78
CA LEU A 129 10.78 3.28 6.87
C LEU A 129 11.89 2.87 7.84
N GLU A 130 13.08 2.54 7.32
CA GLU A 130 14.24 2.19 8.13
C GLU A 130 14.73 3.36 9.00
N HIS A 131 14.66 4.59 8.48
CA HIS A 131 15.10 5.80 9.19
C HIS A 131 14.02 6.41 10.11
N ILE A 132 12.85 6.78 9.57
CA ILE A 132 11.76 7.48 10.29
C ILE A 132 10.38 6.97 9.80
N HIS A 133 9.94 5.81 10.32
CA HIS A 133 8.66 5.21 9.93
C HIS A 133 7.42 5.94 10.52
N THR A 134 7.43 6.34 11.79
CA THR A 134 6.26 6.98 12.44
C THR A 134 6.08 8.46 12.14
N GLY A 135 7.17 9.17 11.82
CA GLY A 135 7.13 10.61 11.51
C GLY A 135 6.70 10.93 10.08
N ALA A 136 6.87 9.98 9.15
CA ALA A 136 6.52 10.15 7.75
C ALA A 136 5.25 9.38 7.34
N PHE A 137 4.96 8.24 7.97
CA PHE A 137 3.86 7.35 7.59
C PHE A 137 2.96 7.04 8.78
N THR A 138 1.65 7.17 8.61
CA THR A 138 0.68 6.71 9.60
C THR A 138 0.68 5.19 9.68
N GLU A 139 0.07 4.61 10.71
CA GLU A 139 -0.03 3.14 10.82
C GLU A 139 -0.73 2.53 9.60
N ALA A 140 -1.73 3.22 9.06
CA ALA A 140 -2.46 2.81 7.86
C ALA A 140 -1.58 2.90 6.60
N ASP A 141 -0.75 3.95 6.46
CA ASP A 141 0.21 4.02 5.35
C ASP A 141 1.20 2.86 5.38
N ARG A 142 1.75 2.54 6.55
CA ARG A 142 2.71 1.44 6.73
C ARG A 142 2.06 0.08 6.48
N TYR A 143 0.84 -0.13 6.99
CA TYR A 143 0.01 -1.30 6.66
C TYR A 143 -0.09 -1.49 5.15
N GLY A 144 -0.52 -0.46 4.43
CA GLY A 144 -0.79 -0.64 3.02
C GLY A 144 0.45 -0.64 2.14
N LEU A 145 1.57 -0.03 2.56
CA LEU A 145 2.87 -0.23 1.90
C LEU A 145 3.27 -1.71 1.93
N ILE A 146 3.15 -2.35 3.10
CA ILE A 146 3.46 -3.77 3.28
C ILE A 146 2.47 -4.63 2.47
N ASP A 147 1.17 -4.38 2.64
CA ASP A 147 0.14 -5.16 1.96
C ASP A 147 0.24 -5.05 0.43
N ASP A 148 0.46 -3.84 -0.11
CA ASP A 148 0.64 -3.64 -1.54
C ASP A 148 1.91 -4.35 -2.03
N ALA A 149 3.05 -4.19 -1.36
CA ALA A 149 4.30 -4.81 -1.82
C ALA A 149 4.19 -6.33 -1.94
N PHE A 150 3.61 -7.00 -0.95
CA PHE A 150 3.45 -8.46 -0.98
C PHE A 150 2.42 -8.94 -2.01
N ASN A 151 1.28 -8.24 -2.14
CA ASN A 151 0.28 -8.62 -3.13
C ASN A 151 0.72 -8.33 -4.57
N LEU A 152 1.48 -7.24 -4.78
CA LEU A 152 2.14 -6.96 -6.05
C LEU A 152 3.21 -8.02 -6.38
N ALA A 153 3.98 -8.47 -5.38
CA ALA A 153 4.96 -9.54 -5.57
C ALA A 153 4.27 -10.86 -5.93
N ARG A 154 3.19 -11.22 -5.24
CA ARG A 154 2.36 -12.37 -5.55
C ARG A 154 1.79 -12.32 -6.97
N GLY A 155 1.42 -11.13 -7.44
CA GLY A 155 0.92 -10.91 -8.80
C GLY A 155 2.01 -10.76 -9.88
N GLY A 156 3.29 -10.97 -9.55
CA GLY A 156 4.41 -10.80 -10.50
C GLY A 156 4.62 -9.35 -10.97
N ARG A 157 4.14 -8.36 -10.22
CA ARG A 157 4.24 -6.91 -10.50
C ARG A 157 5.37 -6.24 -9.72
N LEU A 158 5.90 -6.90 -8.71
CA LEU A 158 7.03 -6.46 -7.89
C LEU A 158 7.96 -7.64 -7.61
N ASN A 159 9.27 -7.40 -7.47
CA ASN A 159 10.17 -8.44 -7.02
C ASN A 159 9.94 -8.71 -5.52
N ILE A 160 9.80 -9.99 -5.13
CA ILE A 160 9.62 -10.38 -3.73
C ILE A 160 10.74 -9.86 -2.82
N THR A 161 11.97 -9.73 -3.33
CA THR A 161 13.08 -9.13 -2.59
C THR A 161 12.77 -7.68 -2.18
N THR A 162 12.06 -6.91 -3.00
CA THR A 162 11.64 -5.55 -2.63
C THR A 162 10.67 -5.57 -1.45
N ALA A 163 9.69 -6.49 -1.46
CA ALA A 163 8.74 -6.64 -0.37
C ALA A 163 9.41 -7.13 0.94
N LEU A 164 10.38 -8.05 0.83
CA LEU A 164 11.15 -8.54 1.98
C LEU A 164 12.06 -7.45 2.56
N ASN A 165 12.71 -6.65 1.71
CA ASN A 165 13.51 -5.50 2.16
C ASN A 165 12.62 -4.45 2.85
N LEU A 166 11.41 -4.22 2.34
CA LEU A 166 10.46 -3.27 2.91
C LEU A 166 10.13 -3.60 4.38
N ILE A 167 10.07 -4.88 4.76
CA ILE A 167 9.81 -5.29 6.15
C ILE A 167 11.09 -5.41 7.00
N GLY A 168 12.22 -4.92 6.50
CA GLY A 168 13.49 -4.82 7.24
C GLY A 168 13.41 -3.93 8.48
N TYR A 169 12.55 -2.90 8.47
CA TYR A 169 12.40 -1.94 9.57
C TYR A 169 11.58 -2.47 10.78
N LEU A 170 10.90 -3.62 10.64
CA LEU A 170 9.92 -4.13 11.63
C LEU A 170 10.46 -4.26 13.05
N ARG A 171 11.78 -4.42 13.21
CA ARG A 171 12.43 -4.42 14.52
C ARG A 171 12.10 -3.19 15.38
N ASN A 172 11.81 -2.06 14.73
CA ASN A 172 11.45 -0.80 15.37
C ASN A 172 9.94 -0.52 15.34
N GLU A 173 9.13 -1.39 14.75
CA GLU A 173 7.68 -1.22 14.60
C GLU A 173 6.94 -1.76 15.83
N THR A 174 6.06 -0.93 16.40
CA THR A 174 5.25 -1.30 17.56
C THR A 174 3.76 -1.24 17.31
N SER A 175 3.33 -0.72 16.16
CA SER A 175 1.91 -0.55 15.85
C SER A 175 1.28 -1.85 15.36
N TYR A 176 0.04 -2.12 15.77
CA TYR A 176 -0.68 -3.34 15.40
C TYR A 176 -0.90 -3.48 13.88
N LEU A 177 -1.33 -2.41 13.19
CA LEU A 177 -1.71 -2.53 11.78
C LEU A 177 -0.55 -3.02 10.89
N PRO A 178 0.66 -2.45 10.92
CA PRO A 178 1.78 -2.98 10.14
C PRO A 178 2.09 -4.46 10.42
N TRP A 179 2.05 -4.90 11.69
CA TRP A 179 2.23 -6.31 12.05
C TRP A 179 1.12 -7.21 11.51
N LEU A 180 -0.13 -6.73 11.50
CA LEU A 180 -1.25 -7.44 10.87
C LEU A 180 -1.03 -7.63 9.35
N ALA A 181 -0.51 -6.62 8.66
CA ALA A 181 -0.18 -6.74 7.23
C ALA A 181 0.91 -7.79 6.99
N VAL A 182 1.95 -7.80 7.83
CA VAL A 182 3.05 -8.78 7.77
C VAL A 182 2.51 -10.19 8.00
N HIS A 183 1.74 -10.40 9.07
CA HIS A 183 1.18 -11.70 9.41
C HIS A 183 0.36 -12.27 8.26
N LYS A 184 -0.63 -11.52 7.75
CA LYS A 184 -1.50 -11.95 6.65
C LYS A 184 -0.73 -12.34 5.39
N ASN A 185 0.26 -11.53 5.01
CA ASN A 185 0.99 -11.76 3.76
C ASN A 185 2.02 -12.88 3.89
N LEU A 186 2.65 -13.04 5.06
CA LEU A 186 3.64 -14.09 5.28
C LEU A 186 3.03 -15.44 5.64
N GLU A 187 1.82 -15.48 6.22
CA GLU A 187 1.05 -16.71 6.37
C GLU A 187 0.87 -17.39 4.99
N TYR A 188 0.49 -16.62 3.97
CA TYR A 188 0.41 -17.13 2.61
C TYR A 188 1.75 -17.68 2.09
N ILE A 189 2.84 -16.92 2.25
CA ILE A 189 4.17 -17.35 1.79
C ILE A 189 4.64 -18.62 2.51
N LEU A 190 4.48 -18.67 3.83
CA LEU A 190 4.84 -19.84 4.63
C LEU A 190 3.98 -21.05 4.26
N GLY A 191 2.71 -20.85 3.92
CA GLY A 191 1.79 -21.90 3.50
C GLY A 191 2.13 -22.54 2.14
N ILE A 192 2.88 -21.85 1.26
CA ILE A 192 3.32 -22.40 -0.02
C ILE A 192 4.75 -22.95 0.00
N LEU A 193 5.54 -22.64 1.04
CA LEU A 193 6.91 -23.11 1.16
C LEU A 193 6.96 -24.51 1.83
N PRO A 194 7.79 -25.44 1.34
CA PRO A 194 8.01 -26.70 2.04
C PRO A 194 8.59 -26.46 3.44
N VAL A 195 7.97 -27.07 4.46
CA VAL A 195 8.28 -26.85 5.88
C VAL A 195 9.74 -27.22 6.22
N ASP A 196 10.30 -28.20 5.52
CA ASP A 196 11.67 -28.70 5.66
C ASP A 196 12.70 -27.90 4.84
N SER A 197 12.25 -26.96 3.99
CA SER A 197 13.14 -26.16 3.16
C SER A 197 14.00 -25.20 3.99
N ASN A 198 15.20 -24.92 3.48
CA ASN A 198 16.08 -23.93 4.09
C ASN A 198 15.45 -22.52 4.08
N VAL A 199 14.70 -22.19 3.02
CA VAL A 199 14.02 -20.89 2.88
C VAL A 199 12.96 -20.71 3.96
N TYR A 200 12.13 -21.73 4.23
CA TYR A 200 11.13 -21.70 5.30
C TYR A 200 11.78 -21.43 6.66
N ARG A 201 12.87 -22.13 6.99
CA ARG A 201 13.61 -21.92 8.24
C ARG A 201 14.22 -20.52 8.34
N GLN A 202 14.81 -20.02 7.25
CA GLN A 202 15.40 -18.68 7.23
C GLN A 202 14.34 -17.59 7.41
N LEU A 203 13.20 -17.71 6.73
CA LEU A 203 12.09 -16.76 6.87
C LEU A 203 11.55 -16.75 8.30
N LYS A 204 11.32 -17.91 8.92
CA LYS A 204 10.90 -17.99 10.32
C LYS A 204 11.91 -17.35 11.29
N ARG A 205 13.21 -17.58 11.08
CA ARG A 205 14.26 -16.96 11.90
C ARG A 205 14.29 -15.45 11.73
N PHE A 206 14.15 -14.97 10.51
CA PHE A 206 14.04 -13.55 10.22
C PHE A 206 12.84 -12.94 10.97
N LEU A 207 11.66 -13.56 10.91
CA LEU A 207 10.47 -13.04 11.59
C LEU A 207 10.61 -13.05 13.11
N ALA A 208 11.16 -14.11 13.69
CA ALA A 208 11.45 -14.16 15.12
C ALA A 208 12.46 -13.08 15.53
N TYR A 209 13.46 -12.79 14.70
CA TYR A 209 14.40 -11.72 14.94
C TYR A 209 13.73 -10.33 14.88
N GLN A 210 12.85 -10.11 13.91
CA GLN A 210 12.13 -8.84 13.78
C GLN A 210 11.13 -8.60 14.91
N SER A 211 10.39 -9.64 15.33
CA SER A 211 9.33 -9.51 16.34
C SER A 211 9.85 -9.47 17.76
N LYS A 212 11.10 -9.88 18.00
CA LYS A 212 11.67 -10.01 19.36
C LYS A 212 11.48 -8.76 20.24
N PRO A 213 11.81 -7.53 19.81
CA PRO A 213 11.66 -6.36 20.68
C PRO A 213 10.20 -6.11 21.09
N LEU A 214 9.26 -6.35 20.17
CA LEU A 214 7.85 -6.20 20.46
C LEU A 214 7.35 -7.30 21.40
N TYR A 215 7.83 -8.53 21.21
CA TYR A 215 7.50 -9.66 22.09
C TYR A 215 8.01 -9.40 23.51
N ASP A 216 9.26 -8.96 23.65
CA ASP A 216 9.86 -8.64 24.94
C ASP A 216 9.11 -7.48 25.64
N LYS A 217 8.46 -6.59 24.87
CA LYS A 217 7.64 -5.48 25.40
C LYS A 217 6.24 -5.90 25.85
N LEU A 218 5.54 -6.73 25.06
CA LEU A 218 4.15 -7.12 25.35
C LEU A 218 4.07 -8.29 26.35
N GLY A 219 5.08 -9.17 26.34
CA GLY A 219 5.05 -10.39 27.15
C GLY A 219 3.94 -11.36 26.75
N THR A 220 3.56 -12.24 27.68
CA THR A 220 2.53 -13.27 27.48
C THR A 220 1.25 -13.01 28.25
N ASP A 221 1.22 -11.95 29.06
CA ASP A 221 0.09 -11.62 29.93
C ASP A 221 -0.95 -10.80 29.15
N ASP A 222 -2.24 -11.06 29.40
CA ASP A 222 -3.36 -10.39 28.72
C ASP A 222 -3.61 -8.97 29.27
N THR A 223 -2.60 -8.12 29.14
CA THR A 223 -2.55 -6.74 29.66
C THR A 223 -2.42 -5.72 28.53
N GLY A 224 -2.65 -4.44 28.83
CA GLY A 224 -2.60 -3.37 27.83
C GLY A 224 -3.93 -3.11 27.11
N SER A 225 -3.84 -2.39 25.99
CA SER A 225 -4.99 -2.01 25.17
C SER A 225 -5.55 -3.20 24.36
N HIS A 226 -6.75 -3.04 23.79
CA HIS A 226 -7.31 -4.05 22.88
C HIS A 226 -6.34 -4.41 21.74
N LEU A 227 -5.60 -3.43 21.20
CA LEU A 227 -4.66 -3.65 20.11
C LEU A 227 -3.40 -4.38 20.57
N ASP A 228 -2.90 -4.13 21.79
CA ASP A 228 -1.72 -4.82 22.34
C ASP A 228 -1.99 -6.33 22.45
N LYS A 229 -3.22 -6.69 22.82
CA LYS A 229 -3.66 -8.09 22.94
C LYS A 229 -3.75 -8.83 21.60
N CYS A 230 -3.80 -8.11 20.48
CA CYS A 230 -3.99 -8.71 19.15
C CYS A 230 -2.70 -8.90 18.35
N VAL A 231 -1.55 -8.36 18.77
CA VAL A 231 -0.35 -8.34 17.91
C VAL A 231 0.27 -9.72 17.67
N PHE A 232 0.12 -10.65 18.61
CA PHE A 232 0.71 -12.00 18.54
C PHE A 232 -0.30 -13.14 18.34
N LEU A 233 -1.56 -12.80 18.05
CA LEU A 233 -2.58 -13.76 17.62
C LEU A 233 -2.46 -14.02 16.12
#